data_AF-A0AAU4WVU0-F1
#
_entry.id   AF-A0AAU4WVU0-F1
#
_cell.length_a   1.000
_cell.length_b   1.000
_cell.length_c   1.000
_cell.angle_alpha   90.00
_cell.angle_beta   90.00
_cell.angle_gamma   90.00
#
_symmetry.space_group_name_H-M   'P 1'
#
loop_
_entity.id
_entity.type
_entity.pdbx_description
1 polymer ?
#
loop_
_entity_poly.entity_id
_entity_poly.type
_entity_poly.pdbx_seq_one_letter_code
_entity_poly.pdbx_strand_id
1 'polypeptide(L)'
;MAVTTCKDTLLHPVRALPVPLPETVPYLGVGEFAVRRGRTYAAILVDTNTHRPMDVLADRTALTFAAWLREHSEVRIVCGDRAGSFLDGARAGAPQARQVADAWHLLHNLAEAVERVVGRHRAELREPLTVGTDQDDSCLPTDTVPTARGELDVHGDVRGP
;
A
#
# COMPACT_ATOMS: atom_id res chain seq x y z
N MET A 1 -27.31 8.42 -34.32
CA MET A 1 -28.37 8.33 -33.30
C MET A 1 -27.75 8.67 -31.95
N ALA A 2 -28.34 9.60 -31.20
CA ALA A 2 -27.95 9.88 -29.82
C ALA A 2 -29.01 9.29 -28.88
N VAL A 3 -28.57 8.56 -27.86
CA VAL A 3 -29.44 8.02 -26.79
C VAL A 3 -29.30 8.91 -25.57
N THR A 4 -30.42 9.39 -25.03
CA THR A 4 -30.42 10.11 -23.75
C THR A 4 -30.18 9.11 -22.62
N THR A 5 -29.11 9.31 -21.84
CA THR A 5 -28.73 8.42 -20.73
C THR A 5 -28.67 9.18 -19.41
N CYS A 6 -28.98 8.52 -18.31
CA CYS A 6 -28.65 8.99 -16.96
C CYS A 6 -27.72 8.00 -16.24
N LYS A 7 -27.18 8.38 -15.08
CA LYS A 7 -26.27 7.54 -14.29
C LYS A 7 -26.84 6.13 -14.07
N ASP A 8 -28.11 6.03 -13.71
CA ASP A 8 -28.73 4.75 -13.39
C ASP A 8 -28.94 3.88 -14.64
N THR A 9 -29.21 4.49 -15.80
CA THR A 9 -29.26 3.79 -17.09
C THR A 9 -27.90 3.18 -17.45
N LEU A 10 -26.79 3.84 -17.11
CA LEU A 10 -25.44 3.32 -17.35
C LEU A 10 -25.00 2.27 -16.31
N LEU A 11 -25.44 2.41 -15.06
CA LEU A 11 -25.12 1.45 -13.99
C LEU A 11 -25.93 0.16 -14.08
N HIS A 12 -27.14 0.20 -14.63
CA HIS A 12 -28.01 -0.97 -14.73
C HIS A 12 -27.36 -2.13 -15.52
N PRO A 13 -26.78 -1.91 -16.72
CA PRO A 13 -26.03 -2.94 -17.44
C PRO A 13 -24.84 -3.48 -16.65
N VAL A 14 -24.06 -2.60 -16.00
CA VAL A 14 -22.87 -3.00 -15.23
C VAL A 14 -23.26 -3.89 -14.05
N ARG A 15 -24.33 -3.54 -13.33
CA ARG A 15 -24.85 -4.34 -12.21
C ARG A 15 -25.49 -5.65 -12.64
N ALA A 16 -25.92 -5.74 -13.90
CA ALA A 16 -26.48 -6.96 -14.48
C ALA A 16 -25.41 -7.93 -14.98
N LEU A 17 -24.13 -7.52 -15.03
CA LEU A 17 -23.05 -8.43 -15.37
C LEU A 17 -22.91 -9.52 -14.30
N PRO A 18 -22.80 -10.80 -14.70
CA PRO A 18 -22.55 -11.87 -13.75
C PRO A 18 -21.18 -11.65 -13.09
N VAL A 19 -21.14 -11.76 -11.76
CA VAL A 19 -19.86 -11.76 -11.04
C VAL A 19 -19.26 -13.16 -11.20
N PRO A 20 -18.09 -13.29 -11.85
CA PRO A 20 -17.45 -14.60 -11.99
C PRO A 20 -17.07 -15.11 -10.60
N LEU A 21 -17.57 -16.31 -10.25
CA LEU A 21 -17.17 -16.98 -9.03
C LEU A 21 -15.77 -17.58 -9.23
N PRO A 22 -14.79 -17.22 -8.40
CA PRO A 22 -13.49 -17.87 -8.40
C PRO A 22 -13.63 -19.32 -7.91
N GLU A 23 -12.95 -20.25 -8.59
CA GLU A 23 -13.09 -21.69 -8.31
C GLU A 23 -12.50 -22.10 -6.95
N THR A 24 -11.37 -21.50 -6.54
CA THR A 24 -10.73 -21.72 -5.24
C THR A 24 -9.85 -20.53 -4.86
N VAL A 25 -9.67 -20.27 -3.55
CA VAL A 25 -8.83 -19.16 -3.04
C VAL A 25 -7.78 -19.66 -2.06
N PRO A 26 -6.66 -20.21 -2.53
CA PRO A 26 -5.61 -20.67 -1.63
C PRO A 26 -4.88 -19.53 -0.90
N TYR A 27 -4.90 -18.31 -1.44
CA TYR A 27 -4.16 -17.15 -0.93
C TYR A 27 -5.10 -15.94 -0.77
N LEU A 28 -5.48 -15.65 0.47
CA LEU A 28 -6.46 -14.63 0.78
C LEU A 28 -5.78 -13.39 1.37
N GLY A 29 -6.08 -12.23 0.81
CA GLY A 29 -5.76 -10.91 1.34
C GLY A 29 -6.98 -10.33 2.05
N VAL A 30 -6.78 -9.74 3.22
CA VAL A 30 -7.83 -9.04 3.97
C VAL A 30 -7.35 -7.64 4.34
N GLY A 31 -8.21 -6.64 4.14
CA GLY A 31 -7.96 -5.27 4.54
C GLY A 31 -9.25 -4.53 4.88
N GLU A 32 -9.18 -3.57 5.80
CA GLU A 32 -10.30 -2.68 6.07
C GLU A 32 -10.33 -1.50 5.08
N PHE A 33 -11.53 -1.06 4.73
CA PHE A 33 -11.72 0.19 4.01
C PHE A 33 -12.95 0.93 4.53
N ALA A 34 -12.92 2.26 4.40
CA ALA A 34 -14.04 3.09 4.78
C ALA A 34 -15.02 3.25 3.61
N VAL A 35 -16.22 2.68 3.73
CA VAL A 35 -17.35 2.94 2.82
C VAL A 35 -17.78 4.40 2.95
N ARG A 36 -17.83 4.88 4.19
CA ARG A 36 -17.99 6.30 4.51
C ARG A 36 -16.98 6.66 5.58
N ARG A 37 -15.97 7.46 5.20
CA ARG A 37 -14.88 7.91 6.09
C ARG A 37 -15.41 8.35 7.46
N GLY A 38 -14.81 7.81 8.52
CA GLY A 38 -15.14 8.11 9.91
C GLY A 38 -16.49 7.57 10.40
N ARG A 39 -17.19 6.73 9.63
CA ARG A 39 -18.52 6.21 9.99
C ARG A 39 -18.67 4.72 9.81
N THR A 40 -18.45 4.25 8.59
CA THR A 40 -18.74 2.87 8.22
C THR A 40 -17.51 2.27 7.57
N TYR A 41 -17.03 1.21 8.18
CA TYR A 41 -15.89 0.43 7.75
C TYR A 41 -16.36 -0.97 7.38
N ALA A 42 -15.79 -1.50 6.33
CA ALA A 42 -16.02 -2.83 5.80
C ALA A 42 -14.68 -3.53 5.61
N ALA A 43 -14.68 -4.85 5.48
CA ALA A 43 -13.50 -5.59 5.06
C ALA A 43 -13.62 -5.96 3.59
N ILE A 44 -12.54 -5.80 2.83
CA ILE A 44 -12.41 -6.36 1.49
C ILE A 44 -11.56 -7.60 1.55
N LEU A 45 -12.02 -8.65 0.88
CA LEU A 45 -11.33 -9.90 0.70
C LEU A 45 -10.85 -9.97 -0.75
N VAL A 46 -9.60 -10.33 -0.97
CA VAL A 46 -8.96 -10.32 -2.30
C VAL A 46 -8.15 -11.59 -2.45
N ASP A 47 -8.21 -12.24 -3.60
CA ASP A 47 -7.25 -13.28 -3.93
C ASP A 47 -5.90 -12.62 -4.24
N THR A 48 -4.88 -12.88 -3.42
CA THR A 48 -3.57 -12.25 -3.60
C THR A 48 -2.80 -12.78 -4.80
N ASN A 49 -3.23 -13.89 -5.41
CA ASN A 49 -2.61 -14.42 -6.62
C ASN A 49 -3.18 -13.78 -7.89
N THR A 50 -4.50 -13.60 -7.96
CA THR A 50 -5.16 -13.01 -9.14
C THR A 50 -5.44 -11.52 -9.02
N HIS A 51 -5.24 -10.95 -7.82
CA HIS A 51 -5.59 -9.57 -7.45
C HIS A 51 -7.07 -9.26 -7.68
N ARG A 52 -7.93 -10.28 -7.61
CA ARG A 52 -9.37 -10.11 -7.80
C ARG A 52 -10.09 -10.01 -6.46
N PRO A 53 -11.02 -9.05 -6.30
CA PRO A 53 -11.91 -9.03 -5.16
C PRO A 53 -12.70 -10.33 -5.09
N MET A 54 -12.72 -10.91 -3.89
CA MET A 54 -13.45 -12.11 -3.53
C MET A 54 -14.82 -11.75 -2.97
N ASP A 55 -14.81 -10.89 -1.96
CA ASP A 55 -16.00 -10.51 -1.22
C ASP A 55 -15.77 -9.19 -0.46
N VAL A 56 -16.86 -8.59 0.00
CA VAL A 56 -16.87 -7.44 0.89
C VAL A 56 -17.72 -7.78 2.11
N LEU A 57 -17.08 -7.87 3.27
CA LEU A 57 -17.77 -8.08 4.53
C LEU A 57 -18.33 -6.75 5.03
N ALA A 58 -19.58 -6.79 5.51
CA ALA A 58 -20.29 -5.60 5.97
C ALA A 58 -19.68 -4.92 7.21
N ASP A 59 -18.78 -5.62 7.92
CA ASP A 59 -18.07 -5.14 9.09
C ASP A 59 -16.61 -5.63 9.10
N ARG A 60 -15.88 -5.26 10.16
CA ARG A 60 -14.48 -5.62 10.39
C ARG A 60 -14.27 -6.52 11.61
N THR A 61 -15.30 -7.26 12.02
CA THR A 61 -15.26 -8.07 13.24
C THR A 61 -14.58 -9.41 13.00
N ALA A 62 -13.95 -9.94 14.05
CA ALA A 62 -13.33 -11.27 14.01
C ALA A 62 -14.37 -12.36 13.73
N LEU A 63 -15.60 -12.18 14.25
CA LEU A 63 -16.69 -13.15 14.09
C LEU A 63 -17.11 -13.29 12.63
N THR A 64 -17.38 -12.17 11.96
CA THR A 64 -17.82 -12.14 10.55
C THR A 64 -16.72 -12.70 9.65
N PHE A 65 -15.46 -12.31 9.87
CA PHE A 65 -14.34 -12.85 9.09
C PHE A 65 -14.11 -14.34 9.33
N ALA A 66 -14.20 -14.81 10.59
CA ALA A 66 -14.07 -16.23 10.90
C ALA A 66 -15.20 -17.06 10.28
N ALA A 67 -16.43 -16.53 10.22
CA ALA A 67 -17.55 -17.20 9.58
C ALA A 67 -17.27 -17.42 8.08
N TRP A 68 -16.84 -16.36 7.39
CA TRP A 68 -16.45 -16.45 5.98
C TRP A 68 -15.36 -17.50 5.75
N LEU A 69 -14.29 -17.47 6.56
CA LEU A 69 -13.19 -18.43 6.44
C LEU A 69 -13.59 -19.89 6.64
N ARG A 70 -14.62 -20.19 7.44
CA ARG A 70 -15.11 -21.57 7.62
C ARG A 70 -15.80 -22.12 6.38
N GLU A 71 -16.38 -21.24 5.56
CA GLU A 71 -16.96 -21.60 4.26
C GLU A 71 -15.88 -21.79 3.18
N HIS A 72 -14.67 -21.29 3.44
CA HIS A 72 -13.51 -21.32 2.55
C HIS A 72 -12.33 -22.11 3.12
N SER A 73 -12.55 -23.41 3.36
CA SER A 73 -11.55 -24.31 3.95
C SER A 73 -10.27 -24.48 3.10
N GLU A 74 -10.34 -24.17 1.80
CA GLU A 74 -9.23 -24.18 0.85
C GLU A 74 -8.19 -23.07 1.08
N VAL A 75 -8.51 -22.06 1.90
CA VAL A 75 -7.58 -20.98 2.24
C VAL A 75 -6.40 -21.55 3.03
N ARG A 76 -5.20 -21.39 2.46
CA ARG A 76 -3.94 -21.86 3.05
C ARG A 76 -3.08 -20.72 3.60
N ILE A 77 -3.25 -19.52 3.06
CA ILE A 77 -2.54 -18.32 3.51
C ILE A 77 -3.55 -17.19 3.68
N VAL A 78 -3.46 -16.50 4.81
CA VAL A 78 -4.15 -15.23 5.06
C VAL A 78 -3.09 -14.14 5.18
N CYS A 79 -3.13 -13.19 4.26
CA CYS A 79 -2.30 -12.00 4.20
C CYS A 79 -3.11 -10.80 4.68
N GLY A 80 -2.59 -10.04 5.65
CA GLY A 80 -3.29 -8.86 6.14
C GLY A 80 -2.51 -8.17 7.25
N ASP A 81 -3.18 -7.27 7.94
CA ASP A 81 -2.63 -6.70 9.17
C ASP A 81 -2.53 -7.78 10.26
N ARG A 82 -1.40 -7.79 10.97
CA ARG A 82 -1.12 -8.73 12.06
C ARG A 82 -1.64 -8.25 13.42
N ALA A 83 -2.42 -7.18 13.45
CA ALA A 83 -3.07 -6.68 14.65
C ALA A 83 -4.59 -6.72 14.52
N GLY A 84 -5.26 -6.88 15.66
CA GLY A 84 -6.70 -6.71 15.77
C GLY A 84 -7.55 -7.88 15.26
N SER A 85 -8.77 -7.56 14.87
CA SER A 85 -9.85 -8.50 14.64
C SER A 85 -9.60 -9.50 13.51
N PHE A 86 -8.82 -9.15 12.49
CA PHE A 86 -8.54 -10.07 11.39
C PHE A 86 -7.57 -11.19 11.79
N LEU A 87 -6.57 -10.91 12.63
CA LEU A 87 -5.70 -11.94 13.22
C LEU A 87 -6.52 -12.94 14.03
N ASP A 88 -7.41 -12.45 14.90
CA ASP A 88 -8.26 -13.29 15.74
C ASP A 88 -9.27 -14.08 14.90
N GLY A 89 -9.87 -13.44 13.91
CA GLY A 89 -10.79 -14.08 12.96
C GLY A 89 -10.10 -15.17 12.14
N ALA A 90 -8.88 -14.93 11.66
CA ALA A 90 -8.08 -15.93 10.94
C ALA A 90 -7.77 -17.15 11.82
N ARG A 91 -7.36 -16.93 13.07
CA ARG A 91 -7.10 -18.03 14.03
C ARG A 91 -8.35 -18.87 14.30
N ALA A 92 -9.51 -18.23 14.41
CA ALA A 92 -10.76 -18.90 14.74
C ALA A 92 -11.46 -19.55 13.53
N GLY A 93 -11.32 -18.97 12.33
CA GLY A 93 -12.03 -19.40 11.12
C GLY A 93 -11.23 -20.33 10.22
N ALA A 94 -9.90 -20.16 10.19
CA ALA A 94 -8.98 -20.98 9.39
C ALA A 94 -7.69 -21.27 10.16
N PRO A 95 -7.73 -22.06 11.26
CA PRO A 95 -6.53 -22.39 12.04
C PRO A 95 -5.45 -23.13 11.23
N GLN A 96 -5.83 -23.78 10.12
CA GLN A 96 -4.93 -24.41 9.18
C GLN A 96 -4.15 -23.41 8.31
N ALA A 97 -4.66 -22.18 8.15
CA ALA A 97 -4.08 -21.19 7.27
C ALA A 97 -2.88 -20.48 7.93
N ARG A 98 -1.78 -20.36 7.19
CA ARG A 98 -0.62 -19.59 7.62
C ARG A 98 -0.89 -18.11 7.51
N GLN A 99 -0.66 -17.38 8.59
CA GLN A 99 -0.83 -15.93 8.60
C GLN A 99 0.47 -15.23 8.20
N VAL A 100 0.36 -14.30 7.26
CA VAL A 100 1.47 -13.55 6.68
C VAL A 100 1.17 -12.06 6.80
N ALA A 101 2.19 -11.27 7.12
CA ALA A 101 2.07 -9.82 7.12
C ALA A 101 2.00 -9.31 5.68
N ASP A 102 1.06 -8.43 5.42
CA ASP A 102 1.03 -7.69 4.15
C ASP A 102 2.24 -6.76 4.00
N ALA A 103 2.80 -6.73 2.79
CA ALA A 103 4.05 -6.00 2.50
C ALA A 103 3.88 -4.49 2.57
N TRP A 104 2.70 -3.96 2.21
CA TRP A 104 2.42 -2.53 2.32
C TRP A 104 2.45 -2.10 3.79
N HIS A 105 1.79 -2.85 4.68
CA HIS A 105 1.82 -2.56 6.12
C HIS A 105 3.24 -2.62 6.69
N LEU A 106 4.05 -3.60 6.28
CA LEU A 106 5.44 -3.68 6.73
C LEU A 106 6.26 -2.45 6.30
N LEU A 107 6.16 -2.06 5.03
CA LEU A 107 6.89 -0.92 4.50
C LEU A 107 6.39 0.40 5.10
N HIS A 108 5.08 0.56 5.24
CA HIS A 108 4.46 1.75 5.83
C HIS A 108 4.89 1.93 7.30
N ASN A 109 4.79 0.87 8.10
CA ASN A 109 5.22 0.91 9.50
C ASN A 109 6.72 1.20 9.64
N LEU A 110 7.54 0.67 8.74
CA LEU A 110 8.97 0.98 8.69
C LEU A 110 9.21 2.45 8.35
N ALA A 111 8.56 2.97 7.32
CA ALA A 111 8.68 4.36 6.92
C ALA A 111 8.29 5.31 8.06
N GLU A 112 7.13 5.09 8.71
CA GLU A 112 6.72 5.88 9.87
C GLU A 112 7.73 5.81 11.02
N ALA A 113 8.33 4.64 11.26
CA ALA A 113 9.35 4.48 12.28
C ALA A 113 10.60 5.30 11.97
N VAL A 114 11.08 5.24 10.73
CA VAL A 114 12.23 6.04 10.26
C VAL A 114 11.92 7.53 10.37
N GLU A 115 10.77 7.98 9.87
CA GLU A 115 10.35 9.38 9.94
C GLU A 115 10.33 9.91 11.38
N ARG A 116 9.81 9.11 12.32
CA ARG A 116 9.76 9.48 13.74
C ARG A 116 11.16 9.61 14.34
N VAL A 117 12.07 8.70 14.01
CA VAL A 117 13.45 8.72 14.51
C VAL A 117 14.21 9.90 13.89
N VAL A 118 14.20 10.05 12.58
CA VAL A 118 14.85 11.16 11.88
C VAL A 118 14.28 12.51 12.36
N GLY A 119 12.96 12.62 12.50
CA GLY A 119 12.30 13.83 13.00
C GLY A 119 12.70 14.20 14.43
N ARG A 120 12.98 13.20 15.28
CA ARG A 120 13.52 13.41 16.64
C ARG A 120 14.96 13.90 16.61
N HIS A 121 15.80 13.34 15.74
CA HIS A 121 17.22 13.69 15.63
C HIS A 121 17.49 14.80 14.60
N ARG A 122 16.45 15.48 14.11
CA ARG A 122 16.57 16.47 13.03
C ARG A 122 17.59 17.58 13.30
N ALA A 123 17.83 17.93 14.57
CA ALA A 123 18.76 18.99 14.95
C ALA A 123 20.21 18.50 14.91
N GLU A 124 20.44 17.24 15.25
CA GLU A 124 21.76 16.57 15.23
C GLU A 124 22.15 16.16 13.81
N LEU A 125 21.17 15.81 12.98
CA LEU A 125 21.34 15.50 11.56
C LEU A 125 21.49 16.75 10.68
N ARG A 126 21.32 17.94 11.26
CA ARG A 126 21.49 19.20 10.55
C ARG A 126 22.98 19.51 10.50
N GLU A 127 23.69 18.98 9.50
CA GLU A 127 24.96 19.57 9.13
C GLU A 127 24.71 21.05 8.79
N PRO A 128 25.45 22.00 9.38
CA PRO A 128 25.42 23.35 8.86
C PRO A 128 25.88 23.24 7.42
N LEU A 129 24.98 23.59 6.48
CA LEU A 129 25.40 23.94 5.14
C LEU A 129 26.44 25.02 5.33
N THR A 130 27.72 24.67 5.17
CA THR A 130 28.79 25.64 5.04
C THR A 130 28.48 26.38 3.76
N VAL A 131 27.73 27.47 3.88
CA VAL A 131 27.66 28.49 2.85
C VAL A 131 29.10 28.96 2.74
N GLY A 132 29.81 28.47 1.72
CA GLY A 132 31.10 29.01 1.37
C GLY A 132 30.90 30.52 1.23
N THR A 133 31.48 31.28 2.15
CA THR A 133 31.58 32.72 1.96
C THR A 133 32.47 32.92 0.75
N ASP A 134 31.85 33.15 -0.41
CA ASP A 134 32.48 33.77 -1.55
C ASP A 134 32.93 35.17 -1.09
N GLN A 135 34.18 35.26 -0.64
CA GLN A 135 34.91 36.51 -0.61
C GLN A 135 36.23 36.32 -1.37
N ASP A 136 36.18 36.86 -2.60
CA ASP A 136 37.23 37.51 -3.38
C ASP A 136 38.47 36.71 -3.83
N ASP A 137 38.36 36.23 -5.07
CA ASP A 137 39.14 36.70 -6.22
C ASP A 137 40.61 37.11 -5.97
N SER A 138 41.55 36.20 -6.26
CA SER A 138 42.68 36.54 -7.15
C SER A 138 43.46 35.32 -7.66
N CYS A 139 43.54 35.26 -8.99
CA CYS A 139 44.60 34.73 -9.84
C CYS A 139 44.86 33.20 -9.91
N LEU A 140 44.46 32.62 -11.05
CA LEU A 140 44.89 31.29 -11.54
C LEU A 140 46.37 31.30 -11.98
N PRO A 141 47.02 30.12 -12.07
CA PRO A 141 47.01 29.50 -13.40
C PRO A 141 46.61 28.02 -13.40
N THR A 142 46.09 27.67 -14.57
CA THR A 142 45.58 26.41 -15.12
C THR A 142 46.38 25.15 -14.77
N ASP A 143 45.66 24.10 -14.39
CA ASP A 143 45.89 22.79 -14.99
C ASP A 143 44.58 21.99 -15.10
N THR A 144 44.30 21.57 -16.33
CA THR A 144 43.07 20.90 -16.76
C THR A 144 43.12 19.41 -16.50
N VAL A 145 42.10 18.85 -15.83
CA VAL A 145 41.67 17.45 -16.00
C VAL A 145 40.14 17.43 -16.06
N PRO A 146 39.51 16.98 -17.16
CA PRO A 146 38.06 16.91 -17.24
C PRO A 146 37.57 15.61 -16.60
N THR A 147 36.68 15.69 -15.61
CA THR A 147 35.76 14.60 -15.30
C THR A 147 34.43 15.18 -14.87
N ALA A 148 33.54 15.37 -15.85
CA ALA A 148 32.14 15.67 -15.60
C ALA A 148 31.47 14.44 -14.98
N ARG A 149 31.17 14.50 -13.68
CA ARG A 149 30.09 13.71 -13.10
C ARG A 149 28.96 14.69 -12.82
N GLY A 150 28.03 14.79 -13.77
CA GLY A 150 26.80 15.53 -13.57
C GLY A 150 26.01 14.92 -12.42
N GLU A 151 25.42 15.77 -11.58
CA GLU A 151 24.53 15.38 -10.52
C GLU A 151 23.31 14.67 -11.12
N LEU A 152 23.13 13.40 -10.77
CA LEU A 152 22.03 12.57 -11.21
C LEU A 152 20.82 12.84 -10.32
N ASP A 153 19.64 12.95 -10.90
CA ASP A 153 18.41 13.07 -10.12
C ASP A 153 17.97 11.73 -9.50
N VAL A 154 16.86 11.73 -8.77
CA VAL A 154 16.30 10.56 -8.07
C VAL A 154 15.91 9.41 -9.03
N HIS A 155 15.85 9.69 -10.33
CA HIS A 155 15.59 8.70 -11.39
C HIS A 155 16.84 8.29 -12.17
N GLY A 156 18.01 8.86 -11.84
CA GLY A 156 19.27 8.52 -12.48
C GLY A 156 19.53 9.26 -13.79
N ASP A 157 18.79 10.34 -14.07
CA ASP A 157 19.03 11.17 -15.25
C ASP A 157 19.97 12.33 -14.94
N VAL A 158 20.88 12.61 -15.88
CA VAL A 158 21.82 13.73 -15.78
C VAL A 158 21.05 15.02 -16.07
N ARG A 159 20.97 15.93 -15.10
CA ARG A 159 20.35 17.24 -15.33
C ARG A 159 21.17 18.04 -16.34
N GLY A 160 20.56 18.34 -17.49
CA GLY A 160 21.07 19.32 -18.44
C GLY A 160 20.96 20.74 -17.89
N PRO A 161 21.72 21.71 -18.45
CA PRO A 161 21.77 23.09 -17.98
C PRO A 161 20.43 23.82 -18.08
#